data_AF-A0A2X2K101-F1
#
_entry.id   AF-A0A2X2K101-F1
#
_cell.length_a   1.000
_cell.length_b   1.000
_cell.length_c   1.000
_cell.angle_alpha   90.00
_cell.angle_beta   90.00
_cell.angle_gamma   90.00
#
_symmetry.space_group_name_H-M   'P 1'
#
loop_
_entity.id
_entity.type
_entity.pdbx_description
1 polymer ?
#
loop_
_entity_poly.entity_id
_entity_poly.type
_entity_poly.pdbx_seq_one_letter_code
_entity_poly.pdbx_strand_id
1 'polypeptide(L)' 'MKETTYQAKLLLQVHDELIFEVPKSEVDSFSEFVEEIMENALQLDVPLKVDSSYGATWYDAK' A
#
# COMPACT_ATOMS: atom_id res chain seq x y z
N MET A 1 -12.11 7.41 9.71
CA MET A 1 -10.79 6.85 9.33
C MET A 1 -10.64 5.53 10.07
N LYS A 2 -10.27 4.43 9.40
CA LYS A 2 -9.86 3.21 10.12
C LYS A 2 -8.57 3.56 10.85
N GLU A 3 -8.57 3.51 12.18
CA GLU A 3 -7.32 3.58 12.93
C GLU A 3 -6.60 2.24 12.80
N THR A 4 -5.30 2.28 12.55
CA THR A 4 -4.48 1.09 12.30
C THR A 4 -3.35 1.06 13.32
N THR A 5 -2.95 -0.14 13.73
CA THR A 5 -1.79 -0.34 14.62
C THR A 5 -0.47 -0.44 13.87
N TYR A 6 -0.48 -0.38 12.54
CA TYR A 6 0.71 -0.50 11.71
C TYR A 6 1.64 0.69 11.93
N GLN A 7 2.94 0.40 11.99
CA GLN A 7 3.99 1.42 12.01
C GLN A 7 4.42 1.78 10.59
N ALA A 8 3.45 2.03 9.71
CA ALA A 8 3.71 2.41 8.32
C ALA A 8 3.61 3.93 8.14
N LYS A 9 4.45 4.47 7.26
CA LYS A 9 4.45 5.89 6.92
C LYS A 9 4.36 6.07 5.41
N LEU A 10 3.34 6.79 4.94
CA LEU A 10 3.28 7.25 3.56
C LEU A 10 4.40 8.28 3.33
N LEU A 11 5.32 7.97 2.43
CA LEU A 11 6.44 8.83 2.07
C LEU A 11 6.08 9.72 0.87
N LEU A 12 5.56 9.11 -0.19
CA LEU A 12 5.32 9.77 -1.47
C LEU A 12 4.05 9.23 -2.12
N GLN A 13 3.42 10.10 -2.93
CA GLN A 13 2.42 9.71 -3.91
C GLN A 13 2.89 10.21 -5.27
N VAL A 14 2.88 9.31 -6.26
CA VAL A 14 3.30 9.60 -7.63
C VAL A 14 2.21 9.09 -8.55
N HIS A 15 1.32 9.99 -8.98
CA HIS A 15 0.19 9.65 -9.84
C HIS A 15 -0.72 8.55 -9.23
N ASP A 16 -0.63 7.33 -9.71
CA ASP A 16 -1.39 6.15 -9.29
C ASP A 16 -0.65 5.28 -8.26
N GLU A 17 0.59 5.64 -7.90
CA GLU A 17 1.43 4.89 -6.96
C GLU A 17 1.52 5.58 -5.59
N LEU A 18 1.53 4.76 -4.52
CA LEU A 18 1.78 5.17 -3.14
C LEU A 18 3.03 4.46 -2.60
N ILE A 19 3.97 5.21 -2.04
CA ILE A 19 5.23 4.66 -1.51
C ILE A 19 5.24 4.77 0.01
N PHE A 20 5.43 3.64 0.68
CA PHE A 20 5.44 3.55 2.15
C PHE A 20 6.79 3.09 2.68
N GLU A 21 7.13 3.56 3.88
CA GLU A 21 8.11 2.94 4.75
C GLU A 21 7.37 2.08 5.77
N VAL A 22 7.76 0.80 5.90
CA VAL A 22 7.10 -0.19 6.76
C VAL A 22 8.14 -1.08 7.43
N PRO A 23 8.00 -1.42 8.74
CA PRO A 23 8.86 -2.41 9.38
C PRO A 23 8.75 -3.75 8.66
N LYS A 24 9.90 -4.43 8.50
CA LYS A 24 9.96 -5.72 7.79
C LYS A 24 9.00 -6.78 8.34
N SER A 25 8.69 -6.74 9.64
CA SER A 25 7.76 -7.66 10.30
C SER A 25 6.29 -7.44 9.93
N GLU A 26 5.95 -6.29 9.35
CA GLU A 26 4.57 -5.87 9.06
C GLU A 26 4.29 -5.82 7.55
N VAL A 27 5.30 -5.97 6.69
CA VAL A 27 5.20 -5.81 5.23
C VAL A 27 4.04 -6.60 4.64
N ASP A 28 3.99 -7.91 4.85
CA ASP A 28 2.97 -8.78 4.24
C ASP A 28 1.55 -8.35 4.67
N SER A 29 1.35 -8.17 5.98
CA SER A 29 0.05 -7.75 6.53
C SER A 29 -0.36 -6.34 6.14
N PHE A 30 0.60 -5.42 6.00
CA PHE A 30 0.35 -4.04 5.61
C PHE A 30 0.05 -3.94 4.11
N SER A 31 0.74 -4.72 3.28
CA SER A 31 0.48 -4.82 1.84
C SER A 31 -0.96 -5.27 1.57
N GLU A 32 -1.40 -6.37 2.18
CA GLU A 32 -2.80 -6.84 2.04
C GLU A 32 -3.81 -5.77 2.49
N PHE A 33 -3.50 -5.09 3.61
CA PHE A 33 -4.36 -4.05 4.15
C PHE A 33 -4.47 -2.82 3.24
N VAL A 34 -3.36 -2.36 2.66
CA VAL A 34 -3.36 -1.16 1.80
C VAL A 34 -3.97 -1.47 0.43
N GLU A 35 -3.75 -2.68 -0.10
CA GLU A 35 -4.41 -3.18 -1.31
C GLU A 35 -5.94 -3.16 -1.12
N GLU A 36 -6.46 -3.76 -0.04
CA GLU A 36 -7.90 -3.75 0.25
C GLU A 36 -8.46 -2.32 0.28
N ILE A 37 -7.76 -1.38 0.92
CA ILE A 37 -8.21 0.00 1.01
C ILE A 37 -8.23 0.67 -0.37
N MET A 38 -7.17 0.50 -1.15
CA MET A 38 -7.03 1.17 -2.45
C MET A 38 -8.02 0.60 -3.48
N GLU A 39 -8.21 -0.72 -3.52
CA GLU A 39 -9.18 -1.37 -4.41
C GLU A 39 -10.63 -0.98 -4.09
N ASN A 40 -10.94 -0.73 -2.82
CA ASN A 40 -12.28 -0.37 -2.35
C ASN A 40 -12.47 1.14 -2.11
N ALA A 41 -11.51 1.97 -2.54
CA ALA A 41 -11.57 3.42 -2.31
C ALA A 41 -12.76 4.09 -3.02
N LEU A 42 -13.19 3.53 -4.16
CA LEU A 42 -14.31 4.01 -4.96
C LEU A 42 -15.13 2.83 -5.49
N GLN A 43 -16.45 3.00 -5.55
CA GLN A 43 -17.33 2.04 -6.21
C GLN A 43 -17.42 2.39 -7.70
N LEU A 44 -16.86 1.53 -8.54
CA LEU A 44 -16.88 1.65 -10.00
C LEU A 44 -17.62 0.46 -10.61
N ASP A 45 -18.09 0.61 -11.85
CA ASP A 45 -18.75 -0.49 -12.59
C ASP A 45 -17.78 -1.64 -12.93
N VAL A 46 -16.48 -1.40 -12.78
CA VAL A 46 -15.38 -2.36 -12.97
C VAL A 46 -14.48 -2.38 -11.73
N PRO A 47 -13.86 -3.51 -11.37
CA PRO A 47 -13.00 -3.58 -10.20
C PRO A 47 -11.71 -2.76 -10.41
N LEU A 48 -11.31 -2.02 -9.38
CA LEU A 48 -9.95 -1.50 -9.27
C LEU A 48 -9.05 -2.65 -8.80
N LYS A 49 -7.89 -2.79 -9.43
CA LYS A 49 -6.86 -3.76 -9.04
C LYS A 49 -5.63 -3.01 -8.58
N VAL A 50 -5.07 -3.43 -7.46
CA VAL A 50 -3.83 -2.88 -6.92
C VAL A 50 -2.79 -4.00 -6.90
N ASP A 51 -1.55 -3.65 -7.21
CA ASP A 51 -0.40 -4.55 -7.11
C ASP A 51 0.59 -3.91 -6.13
N SER A 52 1.14 -4.69 -5.21
CA SER A 52 2.19 -4.24 -4.30
C SER A 52 3.49 -5.03 -4.45
N SER A 53 4.60 -4.35 -4.21
CA SER A 53 5.93 -4.93 -4.14
C SER A 53 6.72 -4.23 -3.03
N TYR A 54 7.73 -4.93 -2.49
CA TYR A 54 8.55 -4.41 -1.40
C TYR A 54 10.02 -4.76 -1.60
N GLY A 55 10.89 -3.92 -1.04
CA GLY A 55 12.32 -4.02 -1.21
C GLY A 55 13.08 -3.17 -0.21
N ALA A 56 14.39 -3.38 -0.11
CA ALA A 56 15.24 -2.60 0.79
C ALA A 56 15.42 -1.15 0.31
N THR A 57 15.28 -0.93 -0.99
CA THR A 57 15.23 0.38 -1.62
C THR A 57 14.01 0.49 -2.52
N TRP A 58 13.64 1.71 -2.91
CA TRP A 58 12.56 1.91 -3.89
C TRP A 58 12.88 1.24 -5.23
N TYR A 59 14.16 1.14 -5.61
CA TYR A 59 14.54 0.42 -6.83
C TYR A 59 14.22 -1.08 -6.76
N ASP A 60 14.35 -1.68 -5.57
CA ASP A 60 14.07 -3.11 -5.34
C ASP A 60 12.56 -3.39 -5.19
N ALA A 61 11.77 -2.36 -4.85
CA ALA A 61 10.33 -2.41 -4.62
C ALA A 61 9.55 -2.01 -5.89
N LYS A 62 9.98 -2.50 -7.05
CA LYS A 62 9.39 -2.18 -8.36
C LYS A 62 8.77 -3.40 -9.02
#